data_AF-A0A420ADK3-F1
#
_entry.id   AF-A0A420ADK3-F1
#
_cell.length_a   1.000
_cell.length_b   1.000
_cell.length_c   1.000
_cell.angle_alpha   90.00
_cell.angle_beta   90.00
_cell.angle_gamma   90.00
#
_symmetry.space_group_name_H-M   'P 1'
#
loop_
_entity.id
_entity.type
_entity.pdbx_description
1 polymer ?
#
loop_
_entity_poly.entity_id
_entity_poly.type
_entity_poly.pdbx_seq_one_letter_code
_entity_poly.pdbx_strand_id
1 'polypeptide(L)'
;MSTTCRPKSSGVLIGLFLIGFFFFSCKKDTPNIPEKKNEKWRTDTKTDSMGNQYYVVSTLDNTLEVRVDNKDGKTIFSEVCPTIEASEIPENSKKLFTYLVSPNKYINSNHATLSLRLILDDLEIPNKYVQLLANIDLDSKKFYTKKYKVEEPLDWSYVDYNISLVQWYQNSLLVREGTDKDLNRGGGNMGLGQRGTQLVCYERDFSVRYTKDIDATDAYYPSGGAGNIPINNHEYMTFIPEGVVARLQIVTSVEDKWAGKQPLIWKDNLKETNNIPADYSIKITDYNTQNNVVSASYNIYNENGQMKEKRTRKWAIGNGMPLGN
;
A
#
# COMPACT_ATOMS: atom_id res chain seq x y z
N MET A 1 -6.12 -72.52 52.42
CA MET A 1 -6.03 -73.95 52.04
C MET A 1 -6.20 -74.04 50.55
N SER A 2 -5.21 -74.67 49.89
CA SER A 2 -5.25 -75.49 48.65
C SER A 2 -6.20 -75.06 47.51
N THR A 3 -5.86 -75.09 46.23
CA THR A 3 -4.69 -75.58 45.48
C THR A 3 -5.04 -75.28 44.01
N THR A 4 -4.01 -74.91 43.26
CA THR A 4 -3.76 -75.31 41.86
C THR A 4 -4.59 -76.48 41.29
N CYS A 5 -5.07 -76.35 40.03
CA CYS A 5 -4.52 -77.13 38.90
C CYS A 5 -5.09 -76.73 37.52
N ARG A 6 -4.18 -76.68 36.52
CA ARG A 6 -4.33 -76.46 35.06
C ARG A 6 -4.59 -77.82 34.33
N PRO A 7 -4.39 -77.95 32.99
CA PRO A 7 -5.11 -77.46 31.80
C PRO A 7 -5.44 -78.63 30.81
N LYS A 8 -6.00 -78.34 29.62
CA LYS A 8 -5.77 -79.07 28.33
C LYS A 8 -6.40 -78.25 27.18
N SER A 9 -5.57 -77.58 26.37
CA SER A 9 -5.17 -77.94 24.99
C SER A 9 -6.28 -77.69 23.95
N SER A 10 -6.09 -77.15 22.74
CA SER A 10 -4.99 -76.51 22.02
C SER A 10 -5.60 -76.04 20.68
N GLY A 11 -5.15 -74.90 20.15
CA GLY A 11 -5.31 -74.51 18.73
C GLY A 11 -6.58 -73.74 18.38
N VAL A 12 -6.58 -72.72 17.51
CA VAL A 12 -5.54 -71.95 16.81
C VAL A 12 -6.23 -70.73 16.17
N LEU A 13 -5.55 -69.59 16.20
CA LEU A 13 -5.63 -68.38 15.34
C LEU A 13 -6.88 -67.45 15.26
N ILE A 14 -6.60 -66.19 15.65
CA ILE A 14 -6.83 -64.88 14.96
C ILE A 14 -8.12 -64.08 15.16
N GLY A 15 -7.92 -62.82 15.59
CA GLY A 15 -8.68 -61.63 15.16
C GLY A 15 -9.35 -60.87 16.31
N LEU A 16 -8.63 -60.02 17.06
CA LEU A 16 -8.70 -58.54 17.04
C LEU A 16 -10.13 -57.96 17.16
N PHE A 17 -10.49 -57.01 18.02
CA PHE A 17 -9.85 -56.19 19.06
C PHE A 17 -11.02 -55.34 19.63
N LEU A 18 -11.08 -55.05 20.93
CA LEU A 18 -11.64 -53.81 21.50
C LEU A 18 -11.63 -53.91 23.04
N ILE A 19 -10.59 -53.33 23.65
CA ILE A 19 -10.63 -52.91 25.05
C ILE A 19 -10.27 -51.43 25.05
N GLY A 20 -11.27 -50.59 25.28
CA GLY A 20 -11.06 -49.23 25.74
C GLY A 20 -11.12 -49.22 27.27
N PHE A 21 -10.10 -48.70 27.92
CA PHE A 21 -10.20 -47.95 29.17
C PHE A 21 -8.88 -47.19 29.40
N PHE A 22 -9.00 -45.86 29.33
CA PHE A 22 -8.21 -44.81 30.00
C PHE A 22 -6.76 -45.10 30.41
N PHE A 23 -5.82 -44.50 29.66
CA PHE A 23 -4.58 -43.98 30.24
C PHE A 23 -4.44 -42.49 29.94
N PHE A 24 -4.24 -41.73 31.00
CA PHE A 24 -3.70 -40.38 31.02
C PHE A 24 -2.52 -40.28 30.03
N SER A 25 -2.63 -39.39 29.03
CA SER A 25 -1.45 -38.89 28.33
C SER A 25 -1.27 -37.44 28.73
N CYS A 26 -0.35 -37.21 29.66
CA CYS A 26 0.33 -35.92 29.78
C CYS A 26 0.76 -35.50 28.38
N LYS A 27 0.21 -34.40 27.85
CA LYS A 27 0.87 -33.69 26.76
C LYS A 27 2.24 -33.30 27.32
N LYS A 28 3.30 -33.96 26.87
CA LYS A 28 4.63 -33.40 26.99
C LYS A 28 4.55 -32.07 26.26
N ASP A 29 4.72 -30.99 27.01
CA ASP A 29 5.12 -29.70 26.46
C ASP A 29 6.31 -29.98 25.56
N THR A 30 6.06 -29.93 24.25
CA THR A 30 7.14 -29.98 23.29
C THR A 30 7.89 -28.68 23.56
N PRO A 31 9.20 -28.73 23.89
CA PRO A 31 9.95 -27.51 24.09
C PRO A 31 9.70 -26.63 22.89
N ASN A 32 9.30 -25.39 23.14
CA ASN A 32 9.15 -24.36 22.13
C ASN A 32 10.56 -24.06 21.62
N ILE A 33 11.11 -24.94 20.78
CA ILE A 33 12.36 -24.73 20.08
C ILE A 33 12.07 -23.47 19.28
N PRO A 34 12.81 -22.36 19.52
CA PRO A 34 12.66 -21.17 18.70
C PRO A 34 12.87 -21.65 17.26
N GLU A 35 11.84 -21.54 16.41
CA GLU A 35 12.01 -21.80 14.99
C GLU A 35 13.25 -21.04 14.56
N LYS A 36 14.22 -21.75 13.98
CA LYS A 36 15.37 -21.12 13.35
C LYS A 36 14.78 -20.14 12.34
N LYS A 37 14.84 -18.85 12.65
CA LYS A 37 14.36 -17.81 11.75
C LYS A 37 15.10 -17.98 10.44
N ASN A 38 14.36 -18.33 9.38
CA ASN A 38 14.89 -18.46 8.03
C ASN A 38 15.18 -17.07 7.46
N GLU A 39 16.14 -16.35 8.05
CA GLU A 39 16.41 -14.94 7.82
C GLU A 39 17.92 -14.70 7.82
N LYS A 40 18.47 -14.20 6.71
CA LYS A 40 19.82 -13.62 6.66
C LYS A 40 19.82 -12.20 7.20
N TRP A 41 18.84 -11.42 6.73
CA TRP A 41 18.58 -10.07 7.16
C TRP A 41 17.11 -9.73 6.93
N ARG A 42 16.65 -8.67 7.60
CA ARG A 42 15.33 -8.09 7.41
C ARG A 42 15.40 -6.58 7.50
N THR A 43 14.33 -5.92 7.10
CA THR A 43 14.29 -4.46 7.03
C THR A 43 13.57 -3.86 8.22
N ASP A 44 13.72 -2.54 8.37
CA ASP A 44 12.87 -1.80 9.30
C ASP A 44 11.40 -1.98 8.94
N THR A 45 10.56 -1.99 9.97
CA THR A 45 9.12 -2.17 9.82
C THR A 45 8.46 -0.86 9.39
N LYS A 46 7.46 -0.96 8.51
CA LYS A 46 6.52 0.13 8.21
C LYS A 46 5.16 -0.22 8.79
N THR A 47 4.55 0.71 9.50
CA THR A 47 3.31 0.46 10.23
C THR A 47 2.13 1.14 9.54
N ASP A 48 1.04 0.40 9.34
CA ASP A 48 -0.22 0.98 8.85
C ASP A 48 -1.05 1.61 9.99
N SER A 49 -2.19 2.22 9.63
CA SER A 49 -3.10 2.85 10.59
C SER A 49 -3.77 1.85 11.56
N MET A 50 -3.74 0.55 11.26
CA MET A 50 -4.29 -0.52 12.08
C MET A 50 -3.23 -1.12 13.03
N GLY A 51 -1.97 -0.70 12.90
CA GLY A 51 -0.85 -1.20 13.68
C GLY A 51 -0.18 -2.45 13.11
N ASN A 52 -0.52 -2.88 11.89
CA ASN A 52 0.18 -3.98 11.24
C ASN A 52 1.56 -3.50 10.76
N GLN A 53 2.56 -4.35 10.92
CA GLN A 53 3.96 -4.07 10.65
C GLN A 53 4.43 -4.85 9.44
N TYR A 54 4.77 -4.13 8.38
CA TYR A 54 5.23 -4.67 7.10
C TYR A 54 6.76 -4.61 7.06
N TYR A 55 7.39 -5.71 6.67
CA TYR A 55 8.84 -5.78 6.49
C TYR A 55 9.21 -6.82 5.44
N VAL A 56 10.42 -6.69 4.92
CA VAL A 56 10.97 -7.62 3.94
C VAL A 56 12.13 -8.38 4.58
N VAL A 57 12.21 -9.66 4.24
CA VAL A 57 13.22 -10.60 4.72
C VAL A 57 13.97 -11.16 3.51
N SER A 58 15.29 -11.24 3.61
CA SER A 58 16.08 -12.14 2.78
C SER A 58 16.27 -13.46 3.52
N THR A 59 15.85 -14.57 2.91
CA THR A 59 15.88 -15.90 3.54
C THR A 59 17.25 -16.56 3.40
N LEU A 60 17.47 -17.68 4.09
CA LEU A 60 18.71 -18.46 3.94
C LEU A 60 18.90 -19.00 2.51
N ASP A 61 17.80 -19.16 1.77
CA ASP A 61 17.76 -19.65 0.39
C ASP A 61 17.94 -18.52 -0.66
N ASN A 62 18.38 -17.32 -0.24
CA ASN A 62 18.52 -16.13 -1.10
C ASN A 62 17.21 -15.68 -1.77
N THR A 63 16.04 -16.02 -1.20
CA THR A 63 14.77 -15.48 -1.69
C THR A 63 14.37 -14.23 -0.90
N LEU A 64 13.59 -13.35 -1.52
CA LEU A 64 12.95 -12.24 -0.81
C LEU A 64 11.53 -12.60 -0.42
N GLU A 65 11.21 -12.34 0.84
CA GLU A 65 9.92 -12.65 1.42
C GLU A 65 9.33 -11.39 2.05
N VAL A 66 8.07 -11.10 1.76
CA VAL A 66 7.31 -10.02 2.40
C VAL A 66 6.54 -10.62 3.56
N ARG A 67 6.72 -10.05 4.75
CA ARG A 67 6.01 -10.45 5.97
C ARG A 67 5.22 -9.29 6.55
N VAL A 68 4.09 -9.66 7.16
CA VAL A 68 3.25 -8.74 7.91
C VAL A 68 2.93 -9.36 9.26
N ASP A 69 3.34 -8.67 10.32
CA ASP A 69 2.95 -8.99 11.68
C ASP A 69 1.80 -8.07 12.10
N ASN A 70 0.85 -8.58 12.86
CA ASN A 70 -0.19 -7.74 13.45
C ASN A 70 0.37 -6.91 14.61
N LYS A 71 -0.46 -6.01 15.18
CA LYS A 71 -0.09 -5.19 16.34
C LYS A 71 0.39 -5.97 17.58
N ASP A 72 0.03 -7.25 17.68
CA ASP A 72 0.40 -8.14 18.78
C ASP A 72 1.70 -8.91 18.50
N GLY A 73 2.34 -8.66 17.35
CA GLY A 73 3.59 -9.31 16.93
C GLY A 73 3.43 -10.70 16.32
N LYS A 74 2.20 -11.11 15.98
CA LYS A 74 1.94 -12.39 15.30
C LYS A 74 1.99 -12.20 13.79
N THR A 75 2.76 -13.04 13.10
CA THR A 75 2.77 -13.09 11.64
C THR A 75 1.40 -13.50 11.11
N ILE A 76 0.79 -12.60 10.32
CA ILE A 76 -0.50 -12.79 9.67
C ILE A 76 -0.37 -12.96 8.17
N PHE A 77 0.77 -12.63 7.58
CA PHE A 77 1.05 -12.83 6.15
C PHE A 77 2.56 -13.01 5.96
N SER A 78 2.93 -13.90 5.05
CA SER A 78 4.30 -14.29 4.75
C SER A 78 4.29 -14.93 3.36
N GLU A 79 4.88 -14.27 2.37
CA GLU A 79 4.92 -14.76 0.98
C GLU A 79 6.25 -14.40 0.32
N VAL A 80 6.81 -15.36 -0.42
CA VAL A 80 8.02 -15.16 -1.22
C VAL A 80 7.68 -14.39 -2.49
N CYS A 81 8.44 -13.35 -2.83
CA CYS A 81 8.29 -12.55 -4.04
C CYS A 81 8.42 -13.43 -5.29
N PRO A 82 7.33 -13.71 -6.03
CA PRO A 82 7.36 -14.67 -7.14
C PRO A 82 8.12 -14.16 -8.36
N THR A 83 8.31 -12.84 -8.48
CA THR A 83 8.99 -12.21 -9.62
C THR A 83 10.50 -12.03 -9.44
N ILE A 84 11.08 -12.53 -8.34
CA ILE A 84 12.52 -12.43 -8.06
C ILE A 84 13.07 -13.84 -7.85
N GLU A 85 14.03 -14.23 -8.69
CA GLU A 85 14.72 -15.50 -8.51
C GLU A 85 15.80 -15.40 -7.42
N ALA A 86 16.09 -16.51 -6.76
CA ALA A 86 17.11 -16.56 -5.70
C ALA A 86 18.51 -16.16 -6.19
N SER A 87 18.80 -16.39 -7.48
CA SER A 87 20.05 -16.00 -8.14
C SER A 87 20.25 -14.48 -8.22
N GLU A 88 19.18 -13.71 -8.09
CA GLU A 88 19.19 -12.25 -8.25
C GLU A 88 19.50 -11.51 -6.96
N ILE A 89 19.52 -12.20 -5.82
CA ILE A 89 19.77 -11.62 -4.50
C ILE A 89 21.13 -12.09 -4.01
N PRO A 90 22.19 -11.27 -4.15
CA PRO A 90 23.50 -11.64 -3.68
C PRO A 90 23.51 -11.82 -2.17
N GLU A 91 24.36 -12.73 -1.69
CA GLU A 91 24.52 -13.03 -0.26
C GLU A 91 24.89 -11.79 0.58
N ASN A 92 25.55 -10.80 -0.05
CA ASN A 92 26.02 -9.57 0.59
C ASN A 92 25.09 -8.36 0.37
N SER A 93 23.87 -8.55 -0.11
CA SER A 93 22.88 -7.46 -0.22
C SER A 93 22.54 -6.89 1.16
N LYS A 94 22.57 -5.56 1.32
CA LYS A 94 22.52 -4.92 2.66
C LYS A 94 21.68 -3.65 2.77
N LYS A 95 21.14 -3.09 1.68
CA LYS A 95 20.37 -1.83 1.73
C LYS A 95 19.02 -1.99 1.03
N LEU A 96 17.95 -1.70 1.75
CA LEU A 96 16.58 -1.64 1.22
C LEU A 96 15.97 -0.30 1.60
N PHE A 97 15.33 0.35 0.64
CA PHE A 97 14.38 1.42 0.91
C PHE A 97 12.97 0.88 0.75
N THR A 98 12.16 1.03 1.79
CA THR A 98 10.74 0.64 1.77
C THR A 98 9.87 1.87 1.90
N TYR A 99 8.89 1.97 1.01
CA TYR A 99 7.77 2.89 1.16
C TYR A 99 6.49 2.08 1.24
N LEU A 100 5.69 2.36 2.27
CA LEU A 100 4.42 1.69 2.48
C LEU A 100 3.31 2.65 2.10
N VAL A 101 2.51 2.24 1.12
CA VAL A 101 1.24 2.86 0.79
C VAL A 101 0.16 2.00 1.43
N SER A 102 -0.22 2.40 2.63
CA SER A 102 -1.17 1.67 3.46
C SER A 102 -2.59 2.25 3.36
N PRO A 103 -3.61 1.52 3.85
CA PRO A 103 -4.99 1.91 3.68
C PRO A 103 -5.30 3.31 4.22
N ASN A 104 -6.01 4.08 3.40
CA ASN A 104 -6.87 5.18 3.80
C ASN A 104 -8.32 4.70 3.62
N LYS A 105 -9.31 5.51 3.98
CA LYS A 105 -10.72 5.07 3.97
C LYS A 105 -11.32 4.62 2.63
N TYR A 106 -10.62 4.78 1.50
CA TYR A 106 -11.03 4.29 0.16
C TYR A 106 -10.33 3.01 -0.26
N ILE A 107 -9.45 2.53 0.61
CA ILE A 107 -8.68 1.32 0.45
C ILE A 107 -9.19 0.40 1.55
N ASN A 108 -9.45 -0.87 1.20
CA ASN A 108 -9.76 -1.85 2.21
C ASN A 108 -8.63 -1.85 3.25
N SER A 109 -8.95 -1.88 4.55
CA SER A 109 -7.97 -1.95 5.64
C SER A 109 -6.96 -3.10 5.51
N ASN A 110 -7.28 -4.09 4.68
CA ASN A 110 -6.47 -5.27 4.44
C ASN A 110 -5.59 -5.16 3.19
N HIS A 111 -5.62 -4.04 2.46
CA HIS A 111 -4.84 -3.83 1.24
C HIS A 111 -3.68 -2.87 1.46
N ALA A 112 -2.48 -3.30 1.05
CA ALA A 112 -1.29 -2.46 1.12
C ALA A 112 -0.45 -2.62 -0.15
N THR A 113 0.26 -1.56 -0.50
CA THR A 113 1.33 -1.63 -1.51
C THR A 113 2.65 -1.30 -0.86
N LEU A 114 3.61 -2.21 -0.97
CA LEU A 114 5.00 -1.95 -0.65
C LEU A 114 5.75 -1.62 -1.93
N SER A 115 6.41 -0.47 -1.91
CA SER A 115 7.47 -0.13 -2.85
C SER A 115 8.80 -0.50 -2.24
N LEU A 116 9.59 -1.23 -3.01
CA LEU A 116 10.83 -1.84 -2.55
C LEU A 116 11.95 -1.49 -3.54
N ARG A 117 13.00 -0.86 -3.03
CA ARG A 117 14.27 -0.66 -3.74
C ARG A 117 15.37 -1.39 -2.99
N LEU A 118 15.86 -2.45 -3.61
CA LEU A 118 16.97 -3.27 -3.11
C LEU A 118 18.26 -2.84 -3.78
N ILE A 119 19.30 -2.66 -2.98
CA ILE A 119 20.67 -2.50 -3.44
C ILE A 119 21.36 -3.85 -3.34
N LEU A 120 21.90 -4.33 -4.46
CA LEU A 120 22.48 -5.67 -4.58
C LEU A 120 24.00 -5.68 -4.44
N ASP A 121 24.68 -4.53 -4.53
CA ASP A 121 26.13 -4.42 -4.33
C ASP A 121 26.50 -3.59 -3.10
N ASP A 122 27.69 -3.86 -2.56
CA ASP A 122 28.25 -3.18 -1.38
C ASP A 122 29.22 -2.06 -1.81
N LEU A 123 28.84 -1.31 -2.85
CA LEU A 123 29.62 -0.19 -3.37
C LEU A 123 29.20 1.12 -2.68
N GLU A 124 30.14 2.06 -2.59
CA GLU A 124 29.88 3.42 -2.10
C GLU A 124 28.87 4.15 -2.99
N ILE A 125 29.02 3.97 -4.31
CA ILE A 125 28.02 4.33 -5.32
C ILE A 125 27.46 3.03 -5.86
N PRO A 126 26.24 2.64 -5.45
CA PRO A 126 25.71 1.35 -5.83
C PRO A 126 25.31 1.31 -7.31
N ASN A 127 25.51 0.17 -7.95
CA ASN A 127 25.32 0.01 -9.39
C ASN A 127 24.34 -1.12 -9.77
N LYS A 128 24.00 -2.01 -8.82
CA LYS A 128 23.05 -3.10 -9.02
C LYS A 128 21.87 -2.98 -8.08
N TYR A 129 20.67 -3.10 -8.63
CA TYR A 129 19.44 -2.87 -7.89
C TYR A 129 18.29 -3.73 -8.37
N VAL A 130 17.31 -3.94 -7.48
CA VAL A 130 15.98 -4.44 -7.84
C VAL A 130 14.95 -3.43 -7.36
N GLN A 131 14.04 -3.07 -8.25
CA GLN A 131 12.89 -2.24 -7.93
C GLN A 131 11.62 -3.05 -8.11
N LEU A 132 10.77 -3.04 -7.09
CA LEU A 132 9.62 -3.95 -6.99
C LEU A 132 8.45 -3.22 -6.34
N LEU A 133 7.27 -3.37 -6.93
CA LEU A 133 6.01 -3.12 -6.23
C LEU A 133 5.41 -4.44 -5.78
N ALA A 134 4.85 -4.46 -4.59
CA ALA A 134 4.19 -5.62 -3.99
C ALA A 134 2.82 -5.22 -3.46
N ASN A 135 1.76 -5.73 -4.08
CA ASN A 135 0.38 -5.55 -3.63
C ASN A 135 -0.04 -6.73 -2.76
N ILE A 136 -0.51 -6.43 -1.56
CA ILE A 136 -0.83 -7.41 -0.52
C ILE A 136 -2.30 -7.28 -0.18
N ASP A 137 -3.02 -8.40 -0.20
CA ASP A 137 -4.36 -8.52 0.39
C ASP A 137 -4.31 -9.46 1.59
N LEU A 138 -4.35 -8.90 2.79
CA LEU A 138 -4.27 -9.63 4.05
C LEU A 138 -5.48 -10.52 4.31
N ASP A 139 -6.65 -10.22 3.76
CA ASP A 139 -7.86 -11.04 3.94
C ASP A 139 -7.81 -12.26 3.03
N SER A 140 -7.64 -12.01 1.73
CA SER A 140 -7.66 -13.08 0.73
C SER A 140 -6.31 -13.79 0.57
N LYS A 141 -5.27 -13.32 1.27
CA LYS A 141 -3.88 -13.77 1.16
C LYS A 141 -3.33 -13.71 -0.27
N LYS A 142 -3.90 -12.84 -1.11
CA LYS A 142 -3.41 -12.63 -2.46
C LYS A 142 -2.18 -11.74 -2.44
N PHE A 143 -1.19 -12.12 -3.22
CA PHE A 143 0.08 -11.45 -3.34
C PHE A 143 0.45 -11.29 -4.79
N TYR A 144 0.67 -10.05 -5.20
CA TYR A 144 1.10 -9.71 -6.55
C TYR A 144 2.36 -8.90 -6.45
N THR A 145 3.26 -9.09 -7.41
CA THR A 145 4.47 -8.31 -7.51
C THR A 145 4.73 -7.86 -8.95
N LYS A 146 5.26 -6.65 -9.09
CA LYS A 146 5.76 -6.11 -10.36
C LYS A 146 7.21 -5.71 -10.17
N LYS A 147 8.11 -6.45 -10.80
CA LYS A 147 9.54 -6.13 -10.86
C LYS A 147 9.81 -5.20 -12.04
N TYR A 148 10.57 -4.16 -11.78
CA TYR A 148 11.06 -3.24 -12.80
C TYR A 148 12.45 -3.66 -13.26
N LYS A 149 12.70 -3.50 -14.55
CA LYS A 149 14.02 -3.74 -15.14
C LYS A 149 14.91 -2.53 -14.83
N VAL A 150 16.06 -2.75 -14.21
CA VAL A 150 17.07 -1.72 -13.93
C VAL A 150 18.35 -2.19 -14.59
N GLU A 151 18.72 -1.62 -15.74
CA GLU A 151 19.96 -1.98 -16.45
C GLU A 151 21.12 -1.05 -16.06
N GLU A 152 20.80 0.20 -15.77
CA GLU A 152 21.72 1.24 -15.33
C GLU A 152 21.31 1.87 -14.00
N PRO A 153 22.23 2.51 -13.25
CA PRO A 153 21.90 3.28 -12.05
C PRO A 153 20.94 4.45 -12.31
N LEU A 154 20.57 4.74 -13.56
CA LEU A 154 19.59 5.75 -13.93
C LEU A 154 18.26 5.15 -14.44
N ASP A 155 18.13 3.83 -14.58
CA ASP A 155 16.92 3.18 -15.14
C ASP A 155 15.78 2.98 -14.13
N TRP A 156 15.81 3.75 -13.04
CA TRP A 156 14.77 3.72 -12.04
C TRP A 156 13.43 3.98 -12.70
N SER A 157 12.43 3.19 -12.36
CA SER A 157 11.09 3.37 -12.91
C SER A 157 10.17 4.14 -11.95
N TYR A 158 10.64 4.58 -10.78
CA TYR A 158 9.95 5.51 -9.88
C TYR A 158 10.92 5.97 -8.76
N VAL A 159 10.68 7.13 -8.13
CA VAL A 159 11.52 7.67 -7.04
C VAL A 159 10.68 7.98 -5.81
N ASP A 160 11.09 7.45 -4.65
CA ASP A 160 10.43 7.58 -3.33
C ASP A 160 10.50 9.00 -2.71
N TYR A 161 11.23 9.92 -3.36
CA TYR A 161 11.40 11.27 -2.84
C TYR A 161 10.08 12.06 -2.92
N ASN A 162 9.57 12.52 -1.78
CA ASN A 162 8.45 13.44 -1.67
C ASN A 162 7.17 13.02 -2.43
N ILE A 163 6.38 12.08 -1.91
CA ILE A 163 4.94 11.95 -2.24
C ILE A 163 4.58 11.68 -3.72
N SER A 164 5.54 11.28 -4.57
CA SER A 164 5.35 11.00 -6.00
C SER A 164 5.21 9.51 -6.33
N LEU A 165 5.08 8.65 -5.32
CA LEU A 165 4.85 7.23 -5.49
C LEU A 165 3.38 6.84 -5.41
N VAL A 166 3.05 5.78 -6.15
CA VAL A 166 2.07 4.74 -5.82
C VAL A 166 0.93 5.23 -4.92
N GLN A 167 -0.14 5.75 -5.51
CA GLN A 167 -1.35 6.11 -4.79
C GLN A 167 -2.48 5.15 -5.15
N TRP A 168 -3.19 4.63 -4.15
CA TRP A 168 -4.40 3.89 -4.44
C TRP A 168 -5.54 4.79 -4.95
N TYR A 169 -6.25 4.27 -5.94
CA TYR A 169 -7.36 4.88 -6.66
C TYR A 169 -8.45 3.81 -6.86
N GLN A 170 -9.57 3.81 -6.12
CA GLN A 170 -10.69 2.86 -6.31
C GLN A 170 -10.26 1.39 -6.55
N ASN A 171 -9.38 0.84 -5.70
CA ASN A 171 -8.78 -0.50 -5.84
C ASN A 171 -7.72 -0.69 -6.94
N SER A 172 -7.26 0.40 -7.54
CA SER A 172 -6.17 0.48 -8.50
C SER A 172 -5.03 1.29 -7.94
N LEU A 173 -3.90 1.29 -8.63
CA LEU A 173 -2.65 1.88 -8.18
C LEU A 173 -2.11 2.85 -9.22
N LEU A 174 -2.03 4.13 -8.87
CA LEU A 174 -1.44 5.18 -9.69
C LEU A 174 0.05 5.28 -9.39
N VAL A 175 0.89 5.00 -10.38
CA VAL A 175 2.34 4.98 -10.27
C VAL A 175 2.91 5.94 -11.30
N ARG A 176 3.80 6.84 -10.86
CA ARG A 176 4.61 7.64 -11.77
C ARG A 176 5.82 6.83 -12.18
N GLU A 177 6.02 6.65 -13.48
CA GLU A 177 7.16 5.95 -14.05
C GLU A 177 8.02 6.81 -14.97
N GLY A 178 9.27 6.42 -15.16
CA GLY A 178 10.28 7.10 -15.99
C GLY A 178 11.66 7.00 -15.35
N THR A 179 12.73 7.17 -16.12
CA THR A 179 14.13 7.01 -15.65
C THR A 179 14.47 8.00 -14.53
N ASP A 180 15.48 7.72 -13.71
CA ASP A 180 15.99 8.68 -12.71
C ASP A 180 16.46 9.98 -13.36
N LYS A 181 17.05 9.90 -14.56
CA LYS A 181 17.35 11.08 -15.35
C LYS A 181 16.09 11.89 -15.63
N ASP A 182 15.00 11.25 -16.05
CA ASP A 182 13.75 11.93 -16.38
C ASP A 182 13.04 12.47 -15.12
N LEU A 183 13.09 11.73 -14.02
CA LEU A 183 12.52 12.12 -12.73
C LEU A 183 13.31 13.26 -12.05
N ASN A 184 14.63 13.33 -12.25
CA ASN A 184 15.53 14.30 -11.58
C ASN A 184 16.01 15.47 -12.46
N ARG A 185 15.61 15.55 -13.73
CA ARG A 185 16.06 16.57 -14.69
C ARG A 185 15.82 18.03 -14.25
N GLY A 186 14.99 18.26 -13.23
CA GLY A 186 14.68 19.57 -12.64
C GLY A 186 15.52 19.98 -11.42
N GLY A 187 16.60 19.26 -11.07
CA GLY A 187 17.48 19.64 -9.97
C GLY A 187 16.93 19.34 -8.57
N GLY A 188 16.32 18.15 -8.39
CA GLY A 188 15.84 17.67 -7.09
C GLY A 188 14.45 18.16 -6.67
N ASN A 189 13.95 19.22 -7.30
CA ASN A 189 12.51 19.44 -7.39
C ASN A 189 12.03 18.64 -8.60
N MET A 190 11.49 17.45 -8.33
CA MET A 190 10.95 16.53 -9.34
C MET A 190 10.25 17.32 -10.43
N GLY A 191 10.84 17.37 -11.62
CA GLY A 191 10.26 18.13 -12.72
C GLY A 191 8.92 17.48 -13.04
N LEU A 192 7.82 18.11 -12.64
CA LEU A 192 6.47 17.55 -12.73
C LEU A 192 6.00 17.35 -14.19
N GLY A 193 6.85 17.66 -15.19
CA GLY A 193 6.50 17.72 -16.61
C GLY A 193 7.61 17.33 -17.58
N GLN A 194 8.53 16.43 -17.21
CA GLN A 194 9.69 16.10 -18.04
C GLN A 194 9.37 14.95 -19.01
N ARG A 195 9.65 15.15 -20.30
CA ARG A 195 9.58 14.12 -21.35
C ARG A 195 10.30 12.85 -20.92
N GLY A 196 9.67 11.69 -21.10
CA GLY A 196 10.20 10.37 -20.69
C GLY A 196 9.55 9.82 -19.41
N THR A 197 8.70 10.62 -18.74
CA THR A 197 7.89 10.14 -17.61
C THR A 197 6.44 9.86 -18.03
N GLN A 198 5.80 8.91 -17.34
CA GLN A 198 4.41 8.51 -17.56
C GLN A 198 3.70 8.29 -16.22
N LEU A 199 2.38 8.49 -16.20
CA LEU A 199 1.49 8.09 -15.12
C LEU A 199 0.80 6.79 -15.54
N VAL A 200 1.01 5.72 -14.79
CA VAL A 200 0.40 4.40 -15.05
C VAL A 200 -0.62 4.09 -13.97
N CYS A 201 -1.82 3.67 -14.38
CA CYS A 201 -2.81 3.11 -13.49
C CYS A 201 -2.82 1.60 -13.63
N TYR A 202 -2.51 0.90 -12.54
CA TYR A 202 -2.52 -0.54 -12.45
C TYR A 202 -3.76 -1.05 -11.72
N GLU A 203 -4.27 -2.21 -12.13
CA GLU A 203 -5.11 -3.04 -11.27
C GLU A 203 -4.29 -3.65 -10.12
N ARG A 204 -4.96 -4.34 -9.19
CA ARG A 204 -4.30 -4.98 -8.03
C ARG A 204 -3.22 -5.98 -8.42
N ASP A 205 -3.41 -6.67 -9.53
CA ASP A 205 -2.47 -7.67 -10.07
C ASP A 205 -1.35 -7.05 -10.93
N PHE A 206 -1.26 -5.73 -10.95
CA PHE A 206 -0.36 -4.96 -11.79
C PHE A 206 -0.62 -5.05 -13.30
N SER A 207 -1.79 -5.54 -13.73
CA SER A 207 -2.25 -5.31 -15.11
C SER A 207 -2.51 -3.83 -15.35
N VAL A 208 -2.13 -3.31 -16.52
CA VAL A 208 -2.29 -1.89 -16.85
C VAL A 208 -3.76 -1.61 -17.17
N ARG A 209 -4.38 -0.71 -16.40
CA ARG A 209 -5.70 -0.14 -16.70
C ARG A 209 -5.59 0.98 -17.73
N TYR A 210 -4.67 1.93 -17.52
CA TYR A 210 -4.35 2.98 -18.48
C TYR A 210 -2.96 3.58 -18.23
N THR A 211 -2.41 4.23 -19.24
CA THR A 211 -1.15 4.97 -19.17
C THR A 211 -1.35 6.37 -19.76
N LYS A 212 -0.68 7.37 -19.20
CA LYS A 212 -0.63 8.73 -19.72
C LYS A 212 0.80 9.25 -19.72
N ASP A 213 1.24 9.82 -20.83
CA ASP A 213 2.53 10.52 -20.88
C ASP A 213 2.47 11.79 -20.02
N ILE A 214 3.61 12.12 -19.40
CA ILE A 214 3.81 13.34 -18.63
C ILE A 214 4.84 14.19 -19.37
N ASP A 215 4.39 15.21 -20.08
CA ASP A 215 5.25 16.14 -20.83
C ASP A 215 4.81 17.60 -20.76
N ALA A 216 3.77 17.90 -19.96
CA ALA A 216 3.33 19.26 -19.67
C ALA A 216 4.10 19.84 -18.47
N THR A 217 4.72 21.01 -18.64
CA THR A 217 5.49 21.70 -17.58
C THR A 217 4.68 22.04 -16.32
N ASP A 218 3.37 22.09 -16.41
CA ASP A 218 2.35 22.38 -15.40
C ASP A 218 1.41 21.17 -15.17
N ALA A 219 1.89 19.95 -15.45
CA ALA A 219 1.08 18.75 -15.28
C ALA A 219 0.45 18.67 -13.88
N TYR A 220 -0.77 18.16 -13.85
CA TYR A 220 -1.61 18.10 -12.67
C TYR A 220 -2.14 16.68 -12.48
N TYR A 221 -1.81 16.07 -11.35
CA TYR A 221 -2.20 14.72 -10.97
C TYR A 221 -2.19 14.57 -9.44
N PRO A 222 -2.87 13.55 -8.89
CA PRO A 222 -2.91 13.32 -7.44
C PRO A 222 -1.50 13.12 -6.87
N SER A 223 -1.20 13.82 -5.76
CA SER A 223 -0.01 13.58 -4.94
C SER A 223 -0.38 12.96 -3.59
N GLY A 224 0.53 12.16 -3.04
CA GLY A 224 0.30 11.30 -1.86
C GLY A 224 0.00 12.00 -0.52
N GLY A 225 -0.24 13.31 -0.49
CA GLY A 225 -0.52 14.07 0.74
C GLY A 225 -1.85 14.85 0.75
N ALA A 226 -2.53 14.99 -0.38
CA ALA A 226 -3.61 16.00 -0.53
C ALA A 226 -5.04 15.50 -0.26
N GLY A 227 -5.20 14.37 0.44
CA GLY A 227 -6.53 13.84 0.77
C GLY A 227 -7.44 13.66 -0.45
N ASN A 228 -6.86 13.25 -1.59
CA ASN A 228 -7.56 13.17 -2.87
C ASN A 228 -8.59 12.03 -2.88
N ILE A 229 -9.85 12.36 -3.21
CA ILE A 229 -10.91 11.38 -3.47
C ILE A 229 -11.02 11.10 -4.96
N PRO A 230 -10.89 9.86 -5.40
CA PRO A 230 -11.16 9.52 -6.79
C PRO A 230 -12.65 9.69 -7.16
N ILE A 231 -12.93 10.36 -8.29
CA ILE A 231 -14.27 10.42 -8.91
C ILE A 231 -14.37 9.39 -10.04
N ASN A 232 -13.40 9.43 -10.97
CA ASN A 232 -13.26 8.53 -12.12
C ASN A 232 -11.77 8.45 -12.52
N ASN A 233 -11.43 7.64 -13.51
CA ASN A 233 -10.03 7.37 -13.90
C ASN A 233 -9.21 8.64 -14.22
N HIS A 234 -9.84 9.79 -14.46
CA HIS A 234 -9.14 11.00 -14.84
C HIS A 234 -9.46 12.18 -13.93
N GLU A 235 -10.23 11.99 -12.86
CA GLU A 235 -10.68 13.09 -12.02
C GLU A 235 -10.79 12.69 -10.56
N TYR A 236 -10.56 13.67 -9.71
CA TYR A 236 -10.58 13.51 -8.27
C TYR A 236 -11.07 14.79 -7.60
N MET A 237 -11.64 14.64 -6.40
CA MET A 237 -11.81 15.73 -5.48
C MET A 237 -10.58 15.86 -4.59
N THR A 238 -10.20 17.07 -4.23
CA THR A 238 -9.15 17.32 -3.25
C THR A 238 -9.70 18.17 -2.11
N PHE A 239 -9.09 18.03 -0.94
CA PHE A 239 -9.33 18.90 0.21
C PHE A 239 -8.01 19.57 0.55
N ILE A 240 -7.92 20.82 0.17
CA ILE A 240 -6.77 21.66 0.44
C ILE A 240 -6.94 22.21 1.86
N PRO A 241 -5.84 22.35 2.62
CA PRO A 241 -5.85 23.05 3.90
C PRO A 241 -6.62 24.38 3.83
N GLU A 242 -7.19 24.79 4.96
CA GLU A 242 -8.06 25.96 5.10
C GLU A 242 -9.48 25.82 4.53
N GLY A 243 -9.86 24.62 4.07
CA GLY A 243 -11.24 24.29 3.72
C GLY A 243 -11.61 24.59 2.28
N VAL A 244 -10.64 24.56 1.37
CA VAL A 244 -10.93 24.57 -0.06
C VAL A 244 -11.18 23.14 -0.54
N VAL A 245 -12.33 22.94 -1.16
CA VAL A 245 -12.76 21.69 -1.78
C VAL A 245 -12.75 21.91 -3.28
N ALA A 246 -12.10 21.06 -4.06
CA ALA A 246 -12.04 21.23 -5.50
C ALA A 246 -12.18 19.90 -6.25
N ARG A 247 -12.85 19.91 -7.41
CA ARG A 247 -12.79 18.83 -8.39
C ARG A 247 -11.76 19.17 -9.43
N LEU A 248 -10.89 18.21 -9.66
CA LEU A 248 -9.71 18.37 -10.46
C LEU A 248 -9.62 17.25 -11.50
N GLN A 249 -8.98 17.55 -12.61
CA GLN A 249 -8.74 16.63 -13.71
C GLN A 249 -7.25 16.37 -13.87
N ILE A 250 -6.91 15.12 -14.17
CA ILE A 250 -5.55 14.71 -14.52
C ILE A 250 -5.23 15.27 -15.91
N VAL A 251 -4.29 16.22 -15.93
CA VAL A 251 -3.77 16.86 -17.14
C VAL A 251 -2.26 16.67 -17.13
N THR A 252 -1.74 15.79 -17.96
CA THR A 252 -0.30 15.44 -17.91
C THR A 252 0.46 15.76 -19.17
N SER A 253 -0.24 16.00 -20.29
CA SER A 253 0.39 16.22 -21.58
C SER A 253 -0.05 17.50 -22.30
N VAL A 254 0.73 17.90 -23.30
CA VAL A 254 0.37 19.01 -24.21
C VAL A 254 -0.91 18.70 -24.98
N GLU A 255 -1.13 17.45 -25.38
CA GLU A 255 -2.35 17.01 -26.07
C GLU A 255 -3.58 17.14 -25.20
N ASP A 256 -3.49 16.83 -23.90
CA ASP A 256 -4.59 17.05 -22.95
C ASP A 256 -5.03 18.53 -22.97
N LYS A 257 -4.07 19.47 -23.02
CA LYS A 257 -4.38 20.90 -23.12
C LYS A 257 -4.96 21.31 -24.46
N TRP A 258 -4.43 20.78 -25.56
CA TRP A 258 -4.99 21.04 -26.90
C TRP A 258 -6.41 20.50 -27.03
N ALA A 259 -6.75 19.42 -26.32
CA ALA A 259 -8.12 18.93 -26.17
C ALA A 259 -8.99 19.79 -25.24
N GLY A 260 -8.47 20.92 -24.73
CA GLY A 260 -9.20 21.86 -23.89
C GLY A 260 -9.31 21.43 -22.42
N LYS A 261 -8.60 20.39 -21.98
CA LYS A 261 -8.64 19.96 -20.57
C LYS A 261 -8.00 21.00 -19.68
N GLN A 262 -8.59 21.19 -18.49
CA GLN A 262 -8.13 22.13 -17.49
C GLN A 262 -7.97 21.40 -16.15
N PRO A 263 -6.87 21.63 -15.41
CA PRO A 263 -6.65 20.99 -14.10
C PRO A 263 -7.80 21.22 -13.11
N LEU A 264 -8.36 22.42 -13.08
CA LEU A 264 -9.45 22.78 -12.18
C LEU A 264 -10.79 22.77 -12.92
N ILE A 265 -11.70 21.88 -12.51
CA ILE A 265 -13.07 21.85 -13.01
C ILE A 265 -13.94 22.82 -12.20
N TRP A 266 -13.90 22.70 -10.87
CA TRP A 266 -14.60 23.62 -9.97
C TRP A 266 -13.95 23.64 -8.58
N LYS A 267 -14.19 24.72 -7.82
CA LYS A 267 -13.77 24.87 -6.41
C LYS A 267 -14.89 25.47 -5.56
N ASP A 268 -14.89 25.10 -4.28
CA ASP A 268 -15.73 25.64 -3.22
C ASP A 268 -14.85 25.98 -2.02
N ASN A 269 -14.89 27.23 -1.56
CA ASN A 269 -14.24 27.65 -0.33
C ASN A 269 -15.26 27.51 0.82
N LEU A 270 -15.06 26.53 1.70
CA LEU A 270 -15.94 26.28 2.83
C LEU A 270 -16.02 27.48 3.77
N LYS A 271 -14.96 28.28 3.92
CA LYS A 271 -15.00 29.46 4.80
C LYS A 271 -15.97 30.51 4.28
N GLU A 272 -15.83 30.87 3.01
CA GLU A 272 -16.67 31.88 2.35
C GLU A 272 -18.13 31.43 2.29
N THR A 273 -18.36 30.21 1.79
CA THR A 273 -19.71 29.71 1.56
C THR A 273 -20.50 29.40 2.82
N ASN A 274 -19.83 29.28 3.97
CA ASN A 274 -20.46 29.01 5.26
C ASN A 274 -20.29 30.15 6.27
N ASN A 275 -19.81 31.32 5.85
CA ASN A 275 -19.53 32.48 6.70
C ASN A 275 -18.67 32.13 7.93
N ILE A 276 -17.65 31.29 7.75
CA ILE A 276 -16.71 30.93 8.82
C ILE A 276 -15.64 32.03 8.89
N PRO A 277 -15.27 32.52 10.09
CA PRO A 277 -14.23 33.54 10.23
C PRO A 277 -12.90 33.16 9.56
N ALA A 278 -12.19 34.15 9.02
CA ALA A 278 -10.98 33.93 8.23
C ALA A 278 -9.84 33.29 9.04
N ASP A 279 -9.74 33.64 10.31
CA ASP A 279 -8.77 33.17 11.30
C ASP A 279 -9.06 31.76 11.84
N TYR A 280 -10.20 31.16 11.48
CA TYR A 280 -10.53 29.81 11.88
C TYR A 280 -9.87 28.81 10.94
N SER A 281 -9.65 27.58 11.41
CA SER A 281 -9.12 26.49 10.58
C SER A 281 -10.15 25.39 10.39
N ILE A 282 -10.08 24.74 9.22
CA ILE A 282 -10.98 23.66 8.84
C ILE A 282 -10.14 22.41 8.63
N LYS A 283 -10.56 21.30 9.26
CA LYS A 283 -9.96 19.98 9.05
C LYS A 283 -11.02 18.99 8.62
N ILE A 284 -10.85 18.41 7.44
CA ILE A 284 -11.68 17.31 6.99
C ILE A 284 -11.40 16.10 7.87
N THR A 285 -12.46 15.53 8.43
CA THR A 285 -12.40 14.36 9.32
C THR A 285 -12.90 13.12 8.62
N ASP A 286 -13.90 13.26 7.75
CA ASP A 286 -14.40 12.16 6.95
C ASP A 286 -14.95 12.64 5.60
N TYR A 287 -15.13 11.73 4.64
CA TYR A 287 -15.62 11.98 3.30
C TYR A 287 -16.02 10.65 2.63
N ASN A 288 -17.07 10.66 1.80
CA ASN A 288 -17.64 9.53 1.08
C ASN A 288 -18.06 9.96 -0.35
N THR A 289 -17.98 9.07 -1.34
CA THR A 289 -18.48 9.29 -2.70
C THR A 289 -19.49 8.21 -3.06
N GLN A 290 -20.75 8.58 -3.26
CA GLN A 290 -21.82 7.65 -3.65
C GLN A 290 -22.84 8.36 -4.55
N ASN A 291 -23.39 7.64 -5.53
CA ASN A 291 -24.50 8.11 -6.37
C ASN A 291 -24.26 9.51 -6.99
N ASN A 292 -23.07 9.75 -7.55
CA ASN A 292 -22.65 11.06 -8.09
C ASN A 292 -22.63 12.21 -7.08
N VAL A 293 -22.53 11.90 -5.79
CA VAL A 293 -22.42 12.88 -4.70
C VAL A 293 -21.15 12.59 -3.90
N VAL A 294 -20.40 13.65 -3.59
CA VAL A 294 -19.37 13.62 -2.56
C VAL A 294 -19.93 14.25 -1.30
N SER A 295 -19.77 13.57 -0.17
CA SER A 295 -20.09 14.06 1.16
C SER A 295 -18.80 14.20 1.95
N ALA A 296 -18.57 15.30 2.66
CA ALA A 296 -17.42 15.45 3.56
C ALA A 296 -17.86 15.99 4.92
N SER A 297 -17.34 15.38 5.99
CA SER A 297 -17.45 15.86 7.36
C SER A 297 -16.17 16.58 7.76
N TYR A 298 -16.30 17.73 8.38
CA TYR A 298 -15.17 18.57 8.77
C TYR A 298 -15.40 19.25 10.11
N ASN A 299 -14.30 19.43 10.83
CA ASN A 299 -14.27 20.17 12.07
C ASN A 299 -13.79 21.59 11.80
N ILE A 300 -14.42 22.55 12.49
CA ILE A 300 -14.05 23.96 12.50
C ILE A 300 -13.37 24.23 13.85
N TYR A 301 -12.16 24.78 13.81
CA TYR A 301 -11.40 25.18 14.97
C TYR A 301 -11.23 26.69 14.96
N ASN A 302 -11.33 27.32 16.12
CA ASN A 302 -11.09 28.75 16.24
C ASN A 302 -9.59 29.10 16.14
N GLU A 303 -9.28 30.38 16.25
CA GLU A 303 -7.92 30.95 16.21
C GLU A 303 -6.97 30.34 17.25
N ASN A 304 -7.52 29.85 18.37
CA ASN A 304 -6.77 29.21 19.45
C ASN A 304 -6.65 27.68 19.29
N GLY A 305 -7.11 27.11 18.17
CA GLY A 305 -7.07 25.67 17.90
C GLY A 305 -8.12 24.85 18.66
N GLN A 306 -9.11 25.49 19.31
CA GLN A 306 -10.21 24.81 19.97
C GLN A 306 -11.30 24.45 18.96
N MET A 307 -11.77 23.20 19.00
CA MET A 307 -12.89 22.77 18.15
C MET A 307 -14.16 23.54 18.56
N LYS A 308 -14.79 24.20 17.59
CA LYS A 308 -16.06 24.91 17.78
C LYS A 308 -17.25 24.11 17.29
N GLU A 309 -17.12 23.49 16.12
CA GLU A 309 -18.23 22.83 15.46
C GLU A 309 -17.76 21.71 14.55
N LYS A 310 -18.63 20.73 14.32
CA LYS A 310 -18.49 19.73 13.26
C LYS A 310 -19.64 19.90 12.28
N ARG A 311 -19.32 19.97 10.99
CA ARG A 311 -20.29 20.05 9.90
C ARG A 311 -20.10 18.92 8.90
N THR A 312 -21.15 18.68 8.13
CA THR A 312 -21.13 17.80 6.97
C THR A 312 -21.69 18.57 5.79
N ARG A 313 -21.09 18.41 4.62
CA ARG A 313 -21.55 19.01 3.38
C ARG A 313 -21.51 18.03 2.24
N LYS A 314 -22.42 18.19 1.28
CA LYS A 314 -22.52 17.34 0.08
C LYS A 314 -22.34 18.19 -1.17
N TRP A 315 -21.73 17.63 -2.20
CA TRP A 315 -21.55 18.22 -3.52
C TRP A 315 -21.98 17.24 -4.59
N ALA A 316 -22.78 17.71 -5.56
CA ALA A 316 -22.99 16.95 -6.79
C ALA A 316 -21.69 16.95 -7.60
N ILE A 317 -21.19 15.77 -7.97
CA ILE A 317 -19.94 15.63 -8.72
C ILE A 317 -20.02 16.39 -10.04
N GLY A 318 -21.15 16.22 -10.75
CA GLY A 318 -21.34 16.69 -12.13
C GLY A 318 -21.15 18.19 -12.30
N ASN A 319 -21.60 19.01 -11.34
CA ASN A 319 -21.54 20.47 -11.42
C ASN A 319 -20.87 21.14 -10.22
N GLY A 320 -20.46 20.37 -9.20
CA GLY A 320 -19.80 20.90 -8.00
C GLY A 320 -20.70 21.70 -7.07
N MET A 321 -22.02 21.71 -7.32
CA MET A 321 -22.92 22.48 -6.49
C MET A 321 -23.12 21.79 -5.15
N PRO A 322 -23.04 22.54 -4.03
CA PRO A 322 -23.51 22.06 -2.75
C PRO A 322 -24.95 21.58 -2.85
N LEU A 323 -25.18 20.34 -2.47
CA LEU A 323 -26.53 19.83 -2.27
C LEU A 323 -26.90 20.23 -0.84
N GLY A 324 -27.96 21.00 -0.68
CA GLY A 324 -28.40 21.54 0.60
C GLY A 324 -28.48 20.47 1.72
N ASN A 325 -28.44 20.95 2.96
CA ASN A 325 -28.45 20.08 4.15
C ASN A 325 -29.73 19.24 4.26
#